data_AF-F3KET7-F1
#
_entry.id   AF-F3KET7-F1
#
_cell.length_a   1.000
_cell.length_b   1.000
_cell.length_c   1.000
_cell.angle_alpha   90.00
_cell.angle_beta   90.00
_cell.angle_gamma   90.00
#
_symmetry.space_group_name_H-M   'P 1'
#
loop_
_entity.id
_entity.type
_entity.pdbx_description
1 polymer ?
#
loop_
_entity_poly.entity_id
_entity_poly.type
_entity_poly.pdbx_seq_one_letter_code
_entity_poly.pdbx_strand_id
1 'polypeptide(L)' 'MLEQLNREGITLFMVTHDAKLGARAHRHLVMVDGKIVEDSTSDGA' A
#
# COMPACT_ATOMS: atom_id res chain seq x y z
N MET A 1 -10.81 7.06 -6.33
CA MET A 1 -10.24 8.38 -6.03
C MET A 1 -8.75 8.27 -5.70
N LEU A 2 -8.35 7.57 -4.63
CA LEU A 2 -6.93 7.45 -4.25
C LEU A 2 -6.01 6.87 -5.35
N GLU A 3 -6.45 5.83 -6.06
CA GLU A 3 -5.69 5.27 -7.18
C GLU A 3 -5.51 6.26 -8.33
N GLN A 4 -6.46 7.18 -8.54
CA GLN A 4 -6.35 8.18 -9.61
C GLN A 4 -5.21 9.15 -9.33
N LEU A 5 -5.06 9.60 -8.08
CA LEU A 5 -3.95 10.44 -7.66
C LEU A 5 -2.62 9.72 -7.89
N ASN A 6 -2.55 8.43 -7.57
CA ASN A 6 -1.35 7.66 -7.82
C ASN A 6 -1.04 7.50 -9.33
N ARG A 7 -2.08 7.29 -10.16
CA ARG A 7 -1.94 7.29 -11.63
C ARG A 7 -1.55 8.66 -12.22
N GLU A 8 -1.88 9.75 -11.53
CA GLU A 8 -1.45 11.11 -11.89
C GLU A 8 0.01 11.40 -11.48
N GLY A 9 0.73 10.40 -10.95
CA GLY A 9 2.15 10.50 -10.58
C GLY A 9 2.39 10.92 -9.12
N ILE A 10 1.33 10.97 -8.30
CA ILE A 10 1.45 11.30 -6.88
C ILE A 10 1.87 10.07 -6.08
N THR A 11 2.92 10.19 -5.28
CA THR A 11 3.28 9.16 -4.30
C THR A 11 2.30 9.18 -3.14
N LEU A 12 1.57 8.08 -2.94
CA LEU A 12 0.59 7.94 -1.87
C LEU A 12 1.07 6.97 -0.79
N PHE A 13 1.12 7.44 0.46
CA PHE A 13 1.25 6.58 1.64
C PHE A 13 -0.06 6.60 2.41
N MET A 14 -0.55 5.43 2.79
CA MET A 14 -1.79 5.29 3.54
C MET A 14 -1.64 4.15 4.55
N VAL A 15 -2.17 4.36 5.75
CA VAL A 15 -2.27 3.35 6.81
C VAL A 15 -3.74 3.06 7.02
N THR A 16 -4.12 1.79 6.96
CA THR A 16 -5.52 1.37 7.16
C THR A 16 -5.58 -0.01 7.77
N HIS A 17 -6.64 -0.26 8.54
CA HIS A 17 -7.01 -1.61 9.00
C HIS A 17 -7.99 -2.31 8.05
N ASP A 18 -8.46 -1.63 7.00
CA ASP A 18 -9.29 -2.24 5.95
C ASP A 18 -8.41 -2.96 4.92
N ALA A 19 -8.41 -4.29 4.99
CA ALA A 19 -7.64 -5.15 4.08
C ALA A 19 -8.04 -5.00 2.60
N LYS A 20 -9.31 -4.69 2.29
CA LYS A 20 -9.75 -4.51 0.89
C LYS A 20 -9.19 -3.24 0.30
N LEU A 21 -9.10 -2.17 1.11
CA LEU A 21 -8.47 -0.93 0.69
C LEU A 21 -6.96 -1.11 0.57
N GLY A 22 -6.34 -1.78 1.54
CA GLY A 22 -4.92 -2.14 1.54
C GLY A 22 -4.55 -2.86 0.25
N ALA A 23 -5.24 -3.95 -0.09
CA ALA A 23 -4.97 -4.81 -1.25
C ALA A 23 -4.85 -4.08 -2.61
N ARG A 24 -5.38 -2.87 -2.73
CA ARG A 24 -5.31 -2.04 -3.94
C ARG A 24 -3.95 -1.35 -4.13
N ALA A 25 -3.12 -1.28 -3.09
CA ALA A 25 -1.79 -0.71 -3.17
C ALA A 25 -0.82 -1.64 -3.92
N HIS A 26 0.14 -1.05 -4.63
CA HIS A 26 1.23 -1.76 -5.32
C HIS A 26 2.25 -2.37 -4.36
N ARG A 27 2.34 -1.84 -3.13
CA ARG A 27 3.23 -2.34 -2.08
C ARG A 27 2.49 -2.35 -0.75
N HIS A 28 2.64 -3.44 -0.01
CA HIS A 28 2.11 -3.60 1.34
C HIS A 28 3.25 -3.75 2.33
N LEU A 29 3.17 -2.98 3.42
CA LEU A 29 4.05 -3.11 4.56
C LEU A 29 3.21 -3.47 5.78
N VAL A 30 3.61 -4.52 6.49
CA VAL A 30 3.04 -4.85 7.81
C VAL A 30 4.05 -4.46 8.86
N MET A 31 3.59 -3.70 9.85
CA MET A 31 4.42 -3.26 10.97
C MET A 31 3.92 -3.83 12.29
N VAL A 32 4.84 -4.39 13.07
CA VAL A 32 4.61 -4.86 14.44
C VAL A 32 5.77 -4.38 15.31
N ASP A 33 5.46 -3.78 16.46
CA ASP A 33 6.45 -3.27 17.43
C ASP A 33 7.52 -2.36 16.80
N GLY A 34 7.09 -1.48 15.88
CA GLY A 34 7.98 -0.51 15.23
C GLY A 34 8.90 -1.10 14.16
N LYS A 35 8.72 -2.37 13.79
CA LYS A 35 9.51 -3.06 12.76
C LYS A 35 8.61 -3.45 11.59
N ILE A 36 9.15 -3.38 10.38
CA ILE A 36 8.51 -3.99 9.20
C ILE A 36 8.72 -5.49 9.31
N VAL A 37 7.62 -6.24 9.38
CA VAL A 37 7.64 -7.70 9.48
C VAL A 37 7.24 -8.38 8.16
N GLU A 38 6.53 -7.66 7.29
CA GLU A 38 6.22 -8.11 5.92
C GLU A 38 6.37 -6.93 4.95
N ASP A 39 6.94 -7.22 3.78
CA ASP A 39 7.07 -6.30 2.66
C ASP A 39 6.79 -7.06 1.37
N SER A 40 5.69 -6.73 0.71
CA SER A 40 5.26 -7.38 -0.53
C SER A 40 4.95 -6.35 -1.59
N THR A 41 5.52 -6.54 -2.79
CA THR A 41 5.16 -5.78 -3.98
C THR A 41 4.27 -6.64 -4.87
N SER A 42 3.12 -6.10 -5.23
CA SER A 42 2.33 -6.63 -6.35
C SER A 42 2.91 -6.02 -7.63
N ASP A 43 4.06 -6.55 -8.07
CA ASP A 43 4.57 -6.23 -9.40
C ASP A 43 3.52 -6.68 -10.43
N GLY A 44 2.98 -5.71 -11.17
CA GLY A 44 2.08 -5.97 -12.27
C GLY A 44 2.81 -6.73 -13.37
N ALA A 45 2.25 -7.88 -13.77
CA ALA A 45 2.44 -8.44 -15.10
C ALA A 45 1.96 -7.46 -16.19
#